data_AF-A0A4Y9YBJ4-F1
#
_entry.id   AF-A0A4Y9YBJ4-F1
#
_cell.length_a   1.000
_cell.length_b   1.000
_cell.length_c   1.000
_cell.angle_alpha   90.00
_cell.angle_beta   90.00
_cell.angle_gamma   90.00
#
_symmetry.space_group_name_H-M   'P 1'
#
loop_
_entity.id
_entity.type
_entity.pdbx_description
1 polymer ?
#
loop_
_entity_poly.entity_id
_entity_poly.type
_entity_poly.pdbx_seq_one_letter_code
_entity_poly.pdbx_strand_id
1 'polypeptide(L)'
;MADPRQRIIIKVFRKYSHSLGPESLEFLEEILDRHEIPDEEVEFSIEWIAKEYNKQDDAQMKVSLDVLQRVYDAFQNSGDNPAEEEQEAIDPDSHLHFIDAFDMPLWHWSQERSSFERRVGSSIARQTPR
;
A
#
# COMPACT_ATOMS: atom_id res chain seq x y z
N MET A 1 9.48 -6.14 -29.69
CA MET A 1 8.01 -6.29 -29.60
C MET A 1 7.58 -5.48 -28.39
N ALA A 2 6.58 -4.60 -28.49
CA ALA A 2 6.16 -3.81 -27.33
C ALA A 2 5.71 -4.75 -26.20
N ASP A 3 6.21 -4.51 -24.99
CA ASP A 3 5.94 -5.30 -23.80
C ASP A 3 4.42 -5.40 -23.56
N PRO A 4 3.86 -6.59 -23.22
CA PRO A 4 2.46 -6.71 -22.80
C PRO A 4 2.03 -5.66 -21.78
N ARG A 5 2.89 -5.31 -20.82
CA ARG A 5 2.63 -4.33 -19.77
C ARG A 5 2.47 -2.91 -20.32
N GLN A 6 3.39 -2.47 -21.18
CA GLN A 6 3.30 -1.16 -21.87
C GLN A 6 2.00 -1.01 -22.65
N ARG A 7 1.50 -2.09 -23.27
CA ARG A 7 0.25 -2.06 -24.03
C ARG A 7 -0.95 -1.82 -23.12
N ILE A 8 -0.96 -2.41 -21.91
CA ILE A 8 -2.00 -2.19 -20.91
C ILE A 8 -1.96 -0.74 -20.44
N ILE A 9 -0.79 -0.22 -20.09
CA ILE A 9 -0.62 1.17 -19.63
C ILE A 9 -1.16 2.15 -20.69
N ILE A 10 -0.71 2.00 -21.94
CA ILE A 10 -1.15 2.85 -23.07
C ILE A 10 -2.65 2.71 -23.32
N LYS A 11 -3.20 1.49 -23.23
CA LYS A 11 -4.64 1.23 -23.41
C LYS A 11 -5.45 1.98 -22.35
N VAL A 12 -5.04 1.94 -21.08
CA VAL A 12 -5.75 2.61 -19.99
C VAL A 12 -5.74 4.12 -20.16
N PHE A 13 -4.59 4.76 -20.38
CA PHE A 13 -4.53 6.21 -20.57
C PHE A 13 -5.33 6.69 -21.79
N ARG A 14 -5.39 5.88 -22.86
CA ARG A 14 -6.26 6.16 -24.02
C ARG A 14 -7.75 6.17 -23.68
N LYS A 15 -8.21 5.38 -22.69
CA LYS A 15 -9.62 5.45 -22.22
C LYS A 15 -9.96 6.84 -21.69
N TYR A 16 -8.98 7.54 -21.12
CA TYR A 16 -9.10 8.90 -20.59
C TYR A 16 -8.71 9.99 -21.60
N SER A 17 -8.58 9.65 -22.89
CA SER A 17 -8.12 10.58 -23.95
C SER A 17 -6.72 11.16 -23.73
N HIS A 18 -5.88 10.45 -22.96
CA HIS A 18 -4.50 10.83 -22.70
C HIS A 18 -3.52 10.03 -23.56
N SER A 19 -2.42 10.67 -23.92
CA SER A 19 -1.32 10.13 -24.71
C SER A 19 -0.03 10.20 -23.90
N LEU A 20 0.63 9.06 -23.74
CA LEU A 20 1.86 8.94 -22.97
C LEU A 20 3.07 9.21 -23.86
N GLY A 21 3.97 10.07 -23.37
CA GLY A 21 5.33 10.16 -23.90
C GLY A 21 6.18 8.99 -23.42
N PRO A 22 7.38 8.78 -24.01
CA PRO A 22 8.30 7.73 -23.60
C PRO A 22 8.71 7.86 -22.13
N GLU A 23 9.04 9.07 -21.68
CA GLU A 23 9.46 9.36 -20.30
C GLU A 23 8.34 9.06 -19.29
N SER A 24 7.08 9.43 -19.60
CA SER A 24 5.93 9.15 -18.73
C SER A 24 5.59 7.66 -18.69
N LEU A 25 5.82 6.94 -19.79
CA LEU A 25 5.61 5.49 -19.85
C LEU A 25 6.66 4.77 -18.98
N GLU A 26 7.94 5.12 -19.15
CA GLU A 26 9.05 4.58 -18.36
C GLU A 26 8.84 4.82 -16.86
N PHE A 27 8.41 6.02 -16.48
CA PHE A 27 8.08 6.33 -15.08
C PHE A 27 6.96 5.45 -14.51
N LEU A 28 5.92 5.15 -15.27
CA LEU A 28 4.84 4.26 -14.83
C LEU A 28 5.34 2.81 -14.69
N GLU A 29 6.22 2.35 -15.57
CA GLU A 29 6.84 1.04 -15.44
C GLU A 29 7.71 0.95 -14.19
N GLU A 30 8.52 1.98 -13.92
CA GLU A 30 9.31 2.05 -12.69
C GLU A 30 8.46 2.03 -11.42
N ILE A 31 7.28 2.67 -11.43
CA ILE A 31 6.34 2.61 -10.29
C ILE A 31 5.84 1.19 -10.09
N LEU A 32 5.41 0.52 -11.16
CA LEU A 32 4.90 -0.86 -11.09
C LEU A 32 5.98 -1.82 -10.59
N ASP A 33 7.21 -1.68 -11.09
CA ASP A 33 8.35 -2.51 -10.68
C ASP A 33 8.76 -2.23 -9.23
N ARG A 34 8.77 -0.94 -8.82
CA ARG A 34 9.14 -0.54 -7.44
C ARG A 34 8.19 -1.11 -6.39
N HIS A 35 6.91 -1.21 -6.71
CA HIS A 35 5.88 -1.75 -5.81
C HIS A 35 5.57 -3.23 -6.05
N GLU A 36 6.37 -3.91 -6.89
CA GLU A 36 6.21 -5.33 -7.25
C GLU A 36 4.77 -5.68 -7.68
N ILE A 37 4.12 -4.79 -8.44
CA ILE A 37 2.73 -4.96 -8.86
C ILE A 37 2.63 -6.12 -9.88
N PRO A 38 1.81 -7.15 -9.61
CA PRO A 38 1.66 -8.29 -10.51
C PRO A 38 0.93 -7.88 -11.80
N ASP A 39 1.22 -8.56 -12.91
CA ASP A 39 0.71 -8.23 -14.24
C ASP A 39 -0.82 -8.23 -14.32
N GLU A 40 -1.48 -9.05 -13.49
CA GLU A 40 -2.94 -9.13 -13.38
C GLU A 40 -3.57 -7.86 -12.78
N GLU A 41 -2.83 -7.14 -11.93
CA GLU A 41 -3.30 -5.95 -11.22
C GLU A 41 -2.91 -4.64 -11.94
N VAL A 42 -2.01 -4.70 -12.92
CA VAL A 42 -1.52 -3.53 -13.67
C VAL A 42 -2.65 -2.69 -14.26
N GLU A 43 -3.69 -3.30 -14.86
CA GLU A 43 -4.79 -2.52 -15.45
C GLU A 43 -5.52 -1.69 -14.38
N PHE A 44 -5.76 -2.25 -13.20
CA PHE A 44 -6.44 -1.58 -12.10
C PHE A 44 -5.58 -0.48 -11.48
N SER A 45 -4.31 -0.77 -11.16
CA SER A 45 -3.40 0.20 -10.54
C SER A 45 -3.16 1.41 -11.46
N ILE A 46 -3.02 1.18 -12.77
CA ILE A 46 -2.85 2.26 -13.73
C ILE A 46 -4.15 3.04 -13.95
N GLU A 47 -5.31 2.40 -13.86
CA GLU A 47 -6.61 3.09 -13.97
C GLU A 47 -6.82 4.11 -12.84
N TRP A 48 -6.37 3.78 -11.62
CA TRP A 48 -6.34 4.73 -10.51
C TRP A 48 -5.43 5.93 -10.77
N ILE A 49 -4.19 5.70 -11.22
CA ILE A 49 -3.26 6.78 -11.53
C ILE A 49 -3.81 7.66 -12.66
N ALA A 50 -4.39 7.07 -13.70
CA ALA A 50 -4.98 7.81 -14.81
C ALA A 50 -6.21 8.63 -14.37
N LYS A 51 -7.04 8.09 -13.47
CA LYS A 51 -8.18 8.80 -12.88
C LYS A 51 -7.70 10.00 -12.07
N GLU A 52 -6.68 9.84 -11.24
CA GLU A 52 -6.14 10.91 -10.39
C GLU A 52 -5.42 11.98 -11.21
N TYR A 53 -4.68 11.57 -12.24
CA TYR A 53 -4.10 12.50 -13.22
C TYR A 53 -5.18 13.37 -13.87
N ASN A 54 -6.31 12.78 -14.26
CA ASN A 54 -7.40 13.48 -14.92
C ASN A 54 -8.13 14.49 -14.01
N LYS A 55 -7.97 14.40 -12.68
CA LYS A 55 -8.53 15.37 -11.73
C LYS A 55 -7.68 16.65 -11.61
N GLN A 56 -6.43 16.63 -12.06
CA GLN A 56 -5.54 17.77 -11.95
C GLN A 56 -5.97 18.90 -12.90
N ASP A 57 -6.01 20.14 -12.40
CA ASP A 57 -6.43 21.31 -13.18
C ASP A 57 -5.53 21.58 -14.41
N ASP A 58 -4.27 21.14 -14.35
CA ASP A 58 -3.29 21.29 -15.43
C ASP A 58 -3.07 19.98 -16.22
N ALA A 59 -4.00 19.03 -16.14
CA ALA A 59 -3.99 17.82 -16.96
C ALA A 59 -4.15 18.15 -18.45
N GLN A 60 -3.27 17.58 -19.28
CA GLN A 60 -3.27 17.78 -20.73
C GLN A 60 -3.40 16.44 -21.47
N MET A 61 -3.91 16.47 -22.72
CA MET A 61 -3.98 15.27 -23.56
C MET A 61 -2.62 14.59 -23.75
N LYS A 62 -1.52 15.34 -23.74
CA LYS A 62 -0.18 14.77 -23.65
C LYS A 62 0.20 14.76 -22.18
N VAL A 63 0.38 13.56 -21.63
CA VAL A 63 0.74 13.39 -20.22
C VAL A 63 2.07 14.09 -19.96
N SER A 64 2.06 15.01 -19.00
CA SER A 64 3.25 15.66 -18.47
C SER A 64 3.83 14.83 -17.33
N LEU A 65 5.13 14.56 -17.39
CA LEU A 65 5.86 13.83 -16.36
C LEU A 65 5.77 14.55 -15.00
N ASP A 66 5.90 15.88 -14.99
CA ASP A 66 5.88 16.68 -13.76
C ASP A 66 4.52 16.57 -13.04
N VAL A 67 3.42 16.54 -13.80
CA VAL A 67 2.08 16.37 -13.24
C VAL A 67 1.91 14.94 -12.71
N LEU A 68 2.42 13.95 -13.44
CA LEU A 68 2.34 12.53 -13.05
C LEU A 68 3.17 12.22 -11.79
N GLN A 69 4.35 12.85 -11.65
CA GLN A 69 5.18 12.77 -10.44
C GLN A 69 4.45 13.39 -9.25
N ARG A 70 3.85 14.58 -9.39
CA ARG A 70 3.06 15.18 -8.30
C ARG A 70 1.88 14.31 -7.88
N VAL A 71 1.18 13.70 -8.85
CA VAL A 71 0.10 12.74 -8.56
C VAL A 71 0.65 11.56 -7.76
N TYR A 72 1.78 10.99 -8.18
CA TYR A 72 2.43 9.89 -7.47
C TYR A 72 2.91 10.29 -6.06
N ASP A 73 3.53 11.47 -5.91
CA ASP A 73 3.98 11.99 -4.62
C ASP A 73 2.80 12.26 -3.69
N ALA A 74 1.69 12.78 -4.22
CA ALA A 74 0.45 12.92 -3.47
C ALA A 74 -0.05 11.55 -2.99
N PHE A 75 -0.07 10.53 -3.86
CA PHE A 75 -0.43 9.16 -3.44
C PHE A 75 0.44 8.62 -2.31
N GLN A 76 1.77 8.82 -2.37
CA GLN A 76 2.67 8.34 -1.33
C GLN A 76 2.47 9.10 0.00
N ASN A 77 2.20 10.41 -0.07
CA ASN A 77 2.00 11.24 1.11
C ASN A 77 0.57 11.16 1.68
N SER A 78 -0.42 10.76 0.88
CA SER A 78 -1.79 10.53 1.34
C SER A 78 -1.88 9.35 2.30
N GLY A 79 -0.96 8.39 2.24
CA GLY A 79 -0.83 7.34 3.26
C GLY A 79 -0.39 7.85 4.64
N ASP A 80 0.14 9.07 4.72
CA ASP A 80 0.59 9.73 5.96
C ASP A 80 -0.39 10.82 6.44
N ASN A 81 -1.48 11.06 5.69
CA ASN A 81 -2.42 12.15 5.95
C ASN A 81 -3.88 11.62 5.96
N PRO A 82 -4.46 11.32 7.14
CA PRO A 82 -5.80 10.71 7.28
C PRO A 82 -6.96 11.67 6.96
N ALA A 83 -6.75 12.69 6.14
CA ALA A 83 -7.69 13.78 5.95
C ALA A 83 -8.56 13.67 4.69
N GLU A 84 -8.21 12.85 3.69
CA GLU A 84 -8.96 12.77 2.42
C GLU A 84 -9.09 11.34 1.87
N GLU A 85 -9.07 10.33 2.74
CA GLU A 85 -9.66 9.04 2.40
C GLU A 85 -11.19 9.21 2.37
N GLU A 86 -11.76 9.10 1.18
CA GLU A 86 -13.15 8.69 1.00
C GLU A 86 -13.40 7.43 1.85
N GLN A 87 -13.82 7.60 3.10
CA GLN A 87 -14.59 6.67 3.94
C GLN A 87 -14.58 5.19 3.48
N GLU A 88 -13.42 4.57 3.34
CA GLU A 88 -13.32 3.14 3.61
C GLU A 88 -13.27 3.08 5.13
N ALA A 89 -14.46 3.07 5.73
CA ALA A 89 -14.63 2.84 7.14
C ALA A 89 -13.85 1.58 7.49
N ILE A 90 -12.65 1.74 8.05
CA ILE A 90 -11.89 0.66 8.65
C ILE A 90 -12.85 0.00 9.61
N ASP A 91 -13.32 -1.20 9.27
CA ASP A 91 -14.28 -1.91 10.09
C ASP A 91 -13.59 -2.19 11.44
N PRO A 92 -14.00 -1.52 12.53
CA PRO A 92 -13.32 -1.65 13.82
C PRO A 92 -13.36 -3.09 14.33
N ASP A 93 -14.32 -3.90 13.89
CA ASP A 93 -14.42 -5.31 14.25
C ASP A 93 -13.37 -6.17 13.55
N SER A 94 -12.91 -5.78 12.36
CA SER A 94 -11.86 -6.50 11.61
C SER A 94 -10.44 -6.21 12.13
N HIS A 95 -10.25 -5.11 12.87
CA HIS A 95 -8.95 -4.64 13.36
C HIS A 95 -8.78 -4.73 14.88
N LEU A 96 -9.83 -5.17 15.59
CA LEU A 96 -9.78 -5.35 17.03
C LEU A 96 -9.49 -6.81 17.38
N HIS A 97 -8.28 -7.06 17.89
CA HIS A 97 -7.89 -8.38 18.37
C HIS A 97 -8.03 -8.47 19.88
N PHE A 98 -8.88 -9.39 20.34
CA PHE A 98 -8.91 -9.80 21.74
C PHE A 98 -7.84 -10.87 21.96
N ILE A 99 -6.84 -10.54 22.78
CA ILE A 99 -5.81 -11.49 23.17
C ILE A 99 -6.24 -12.14 24.48
N ASP A 100 -6.40 -13.46 24.48
CA ASP A 100 -6.59 -14.21 25.71
C ASP A 100 -5.31 -14.12 26.57
N ALA A 101 -5.47 -13.68 27.82
CA ALA A 101 -4.35 -13.61 28.76
C ALA A 101 -3.70 -14.97 29.02
N PHE A 102 -4.43 -16.08 28.82
CA PHE A 102 -3.89 -17.43 28.96
C PHE A 102 -3.02 -17.86 27.79
N ASP A 103 -3.28 -17.33 26.58
CA ASP A 103 -2.51 -17.57 25.37
C ASP A 103 -1.26 -16.67 25.26
N MET A 104 -1.15 -15.64 26.11
CA MET A 104 0.01 -14.76 26.14
C MET A 104 1.27 -15.50 26.60
N PRO A 105 2.41 -15.31 25.90
CA PRO A 105 3.68 -15.88 26.35
C PRO A 105 4.15 -15.26 27.66
N LEU A 106 4.69 -16.11 28.55
CA LEU A 106 5.27 -15.65 29.80
C LEU A 106 6.65 -15.03 29.54
N TRP A 107 6.78 -13.74 29.84
CA TRP A 107 8.05 -13.01 29.79
C TRP A 107 8.66 -12.87 31.18
N HIS A 108 9.97 -13.00 31.28
CA HIS A 108 10.71 -12.60 32.48
C HIS A 108 11.88 -11.70 32.12
N TRP A 109 12.25 -10.83 33.05
CA TRP A 109 13.46 -10.03 32.92
C TRP A 109 14.70 -10.88 33.23
N SER A 110 15.69 -10.86 32.34
CA SER A 110 17.01 -11.45 32.54
C SER A 110 18.00 -10.37 32.95
N GLN A 111 18.51 -10.41 34.18
CA GLN A 111 19.49 -9.42 34.64
C GLN A 111 20.83 -9.55 33.89
N GLU A 112 21.22 -10.77 33.53
CA GLU A 112 22.47 -11.05 32.80
C GLU A 112 22.47 -10.46 31.39
N ARG A 113 21.29 -10.44 30.74
CA ARG A 113 21.14 -9.92 29.38
C ARG A 113 20.51 -8.54 29.30
N SER A 114 20.01 -8.03 30.42
CA SER A 114 19.26 -6.78 30.51
C SER A 114 18.15 -6.71 29.44
N SER A 115 17.41 -7.82 29.26
CA SER A 115 16.32 -7.93 28.29
C SER A 115 15.22 -8.87 28.80
N PHE A 116 14.06 -8.85 28.13
CA PHE A 116 12.97 -9.80 28.39
C PHE A 116 13.20 -11.10 27.60
N GLU A 117 13.06 -12.22 28.29
CA GLU A 117 13.17 -13.55 27.70
C GLU A 117 11.83 -14.29 27.78
N ARG A 118 11.46 -14.93 26.66
CA ARG A 118 10.26 -15.75 26.56
C ARG A 118 10.50 -17.09 27.25
N ARG A 119 9.72 -17.42 28.28
CA ARG A 119 9.70 -18.79 28.79
C ARG A 119 8.87 -19.67 27.87
N VAL A 120 9.41 -20.84 27.54
CA VAL A 120 8.66 -21.88 26.83
C VAL A 120 7.84 -22.64 27.88
N GLY A 121 6.61 -22.17 28.13
CA GLY A 121 5.70 -22.77 29.10
C GLY A 121 4.37 -22.01 29.19
N SER A 122 3.26 -22.76 29.25
CA SER A 122 1.90 -22.21 29.38
C SER A 122 1.74 -21.42 30.68
N SER A 123 0.99 -20.31 30.62
CA SER A 123 0.64 -19.52 31.80
C SER A 123 -0.12 -20.40 32.81
N ILE A 124 0.40 -20.50 34.04
CA ILE A 124 -0.15 -21.38 35.08
C ILE A 124 -1.26 -20.61 35.78
N ALA A 125 -2.51 -20.93 35.49
CA ALA A 125 -3.65 -20.42 36.26
C ALA A 125 -4.61 -21.52 36.71
N ARG A 126 -4.08 -22.59 37.32
CA ARG A 126 -4.79 -23.43 38.31
C ARG A 126 -3.82 -24.00 39.33
N GLN A 127 -3.39 -23.18 40.28
CA GLN A 127 -3.00 -23.67 41.60
C GLN A 127 -3.98 -23.07 42.62
N THR A 128 -5.07 -23.79 42.84
CA THR A 128 -5.90 -23.63 44.04
C THR A 128 -5.08 -24.06 45.26
N PRO A 129 -5.04 -23.29 46.35
CA PRO A 129 -4.40 -23.73 47.58
C PRO A 129 -5.32 -24.72 48.31
N ARG A 130 -4.82 -25.93 48.56
CA ARG A 130 -5.03 -26.66 49.82
C ARG A 130 -4.03 -27.81 49.94
#